data_AF-A0A839H9B5-F1
#
_entry.id   AF-A0A839H9B5-F1
#
_cell.length_a   1.000
_cell.length_b   1.000
_cell.length_c   1.000
_cell.angle_alpha   90.00
_cell.angle_beta   90.00
_cell.angle_gamma   90.00
#
_symmetry.space_group_name_H-M   'P 1'
#
loop_
_entity.id
_entity.type
_entity.pdbx_description
1 polymer ?
#
loop_
_entity_poly.entity_id
_entity_poly.type
_entity_poly.pdbx_seq_one_letter_code
_entity_poly.pdbx_strand_id
1 'polypeptide(L)'
;MERDARASRQCQIALDYQNGVESKRKDRDGVVVTPVEVVDFQIRSALEQLKTQFGREPDDDVEWLDPCGGTGIYTARLLQLVDLPPERKLKMSANCVMIEIDPTAAQIAANNLAQVLFEETGVVGAIRVICTDTLNLDPDTDLWRSDLPVVLPTNQPAQAGFLMYECK
;
A
#
# COMPACT_ATOMS: atom_id res chain seq x y z
N MET A 1 -3.13 -6.29 26.35
CA MET A 1 -3.47 -6.12 24.92
C MET A 1 -2.15 -6.19 24.17
N GLU A 2 -1.85 -7.37 23.66
CA GLU A 2 -0.60 -7.64 22.94
C GLU A 2 -0.62 -6.84 21.63
N ARG A 3 0.43 -6.04 21.38
CA ARG A 3 0.51 -5.26 20.14
C ARG A 3 0.76 -6.21 18.99
N ASP A 4 -0.13 -6.18 17.99
CA ASP A 4 0.03 -6.88 16.71
C ASP A 4 1.43 -6.58 16.14
N ALA A 5 2.25 -7.63 15.96
CA ALA A 5 3.61 -7.50 15.45
C ALA A 5 3.61 -6.88 14.04
N ARG A 6 2.56 -7.14 13.25
CA ARG A 6 2.38 -6.57 11.92
C ARG A 6 2.18 -5.05 11.99
N ALA A 7 1.30 -4.58 12.89
CA ALA A 7 1.07 -3.16 13.14
C ALA A 7 2.35 -2.46 13.63
N SER A 8 3.07 -3.10 14.55
CA SER A 8 4.33 -2.57 15.10
C SER A 8 5.39 -2.41 14.01
N ARG A 9 5.49 -3.36 13.07
CA ARG A 9 6.39 -3.28 11.91
C ARG A 9 6.05 -2.10 11.00
N GLN A 10 4.75 -1.87 10.73
CA GLN A 10 4.34 -0.74 9.90
C GLN A 10 4.66 0.62 10.55
N CYS A 11 4.41 0.75 11.87
CA CYS A 11 4.83 1.94 12.62
C CYS A 11 6.33 2.17 12.52
N GLN A 12 7.13 1.11 12.68
CA GLN A 12 8.58 1.25 12.68
C GLN A 12 9.10 1.74 11.32
N ILE A 13 8.60 1.19 10.20
CA ILE A 13 8.99 1.61 8.85
C ILE A 13 8.67 3.10 8.63
N ALA A 14 7.48 3.53 9.03
CA ALA A 14 7.06 4.93 8.87
C ALA A 14 7.90 5.87 9.75
N LEU A 15 8.17 5.47 11.00
CA LEU A 15 9.03 6.22 11.93
C LEU A 15 10.48 6.28 11.46
N ASP A 16 11.02 5.20 10.89
CA ASP A 16 12.38 5.17 10.36
C ASP A 16 12.53 6.13 9.18
N TYR A 17 11.56 6.15 8.27
CA TYR A 17 11.52 7.15 7.20
C TYR A 17 11.42 8.57 7.77
N GLN A 18 10.46 8.82 8.65
CA GLN A 18 10.32 10.12 9.31
C GLN A 18 11.61 10.52 10.02
N ASN A 19 12.32 9.60 10.64
CA ASN A 19 13.57 9.86 11.35
C ASN A 19 14.75 10.14 10.42
N GLY A 20 14.83 9.45 9.28
CA GLY A 20 15.89 9.57 8.28
C GLY A 20 15.81 10.81 7.38
N VAL A 21 14.66 11.45 7.27
CA VAL A 21 14.53 12.72 6.53
C VAL A 21 15.31 13.84 7.26
N GLU A 22 16.08 14.66 6.55
CA GLU A 22 16.81 15.78 7.17
C GLU A 22 15.87 16.69 7.95
N SER A 23 16.31 17.21 9.11
CA SER A 23 15.46 18.01 10.01
C SER A 23 14.78 19.20 9.32
N LYS A 24 15.48 19.86 8.37
CA LYS A 24 14.92 20.95 7.56
C LYS A 24 13.83 20.51 6.58
N ARG A 25 13.87 19.26 6.10
CA ARG A 25 12.84 18.67 5.25
C ARG A 25 11.65 18.20 6.07
N LYS A 26 11.84 17.68 7.29
CA LYS A 26 10.70 17.27 8.15
C LYS A 26 9.74 18.42 8.44
N ASP A 27 10.27 19.58 8.83
CA ASP A 27 9.46 20.74 9.20
C ASP A 27 8.81 21.42 7.98
N ARG A 28 9.43 21.30 6.79
CA ARG A 28 8.95 21.93 5.55
C ARG A 28 8.03 21.02 4.75
N ASP A 29 8.34 19.73 4.68
CA ASP A 29 7.70 18.75 3.79
C ASP A 29 6.62 17.94 4.53
N GLY A 30 6.44 18.16 5.85
CA GLY A 30 5.27 17.67 6.60
C GLY A 30 5.21 16.14 6.72
N VAL A 31 6.37 15.47 6.81
CA VAL A 31 6.44 14.01 6.96
C VAL A 31 5.87 13.61 8.32
N VAL A 32 4.60 13.23 8.34
CA VAL A 32 3.83 12.85 9.53
C VAL A 32 3.50 11.37 9.46
N VAL A 33 3.78 10.67 10.55
CA VAL A 33 3.37 9.28 10.72
C VAL A 33 1.98 9.24 11.31
N THR A 34 1.01 8.73 10.55
CA THR A 34 -0.32 8.44 11.08
C THR A 34 -0.22 7.28 12.07
N PRO A 35 -0.71 7.42 13.31
CA PRO A 35 -0.71 6.32 14.27
C PRO A 35 -1.47 5.10 13.73
N VAL A 36 -0.91 3.90 13.89
CA VAL A 36 -1.47 2.69 13.28
C VAL A 36 -2.88 2.37 13.80
N GLU A 37 -3.20 2.74 15.03
CA GLU A 37 -4.56 2.60 15.57
C GLU A 37 -5.60 3.44 14.81
N VAL A 38 -5.20 4.60 14.28
CA VAL A 38 -6.07 5.45 13.43
C VAL A 38 -6.23 4.83 12.05
N VAL A 39 -5.12 4.36 11.46
CA VAL A 39 -5.13 3.64 10.17
C VAL A 39 -6.03 2.41 10.24
N ASP A 40 -5.82 1.57 11.25
CA ASP A 40 -6.59 0.36 11.50
C ASP A 40 -8.08 0.67 11.69
N PHE A 41 -8.42 1.75 12.42
CA PHE A 41 -9.80 2.17 12.61
C PHE A 41 -10.47 2.58 11.30
N GLN A 42 -9.81 3.39 10.47
CA GLN A 42 -10.33 3.84 9.19
C GLN A 42 -10.52 2.68 8.21
N ILE A 43 -9.55 1.76 8.14
CA ILE A 43 -9.65 0.58 7.27
C ILE A 43 -10.80 -0.32 7.72
N ARG A 44 -10.90 -0.66 9.01
CA ARG A 44 -12.01 -1.49 9.50
C ARG A 44 -13.37 -0.82 9.24
N SER A 45 -13.45 0.50 9.41
CA SER A 45 -14.66 1.27 9.11
C SER A 45 -15.04 1.18 7.63
N ALA A 46 -14.07 1.34 6.72
CA ALA A 46 -14.31 1.21 5.28
C ALA A 46 -14.75 -0.21 4.88
N LEU A 47 -14.08 -1.24 5.40
CA LEU A 47 -14.44 -2.65 5.17
C LEU A 47 -15.85 -2.98 5.70
N GLU A 48 -16.21 -2.47 6.88
CA GLU A 48 -17.55 -2.64 7.45
C GLU A 48 -18.61 -1.95 6.59
N GLN A 49 -18.38 -0.71 6.12
CA GLN A 49 -19.32 -0.02 5.23
C GLN A 49 -19.46 -0.73 3.88
N LEU A 50 -18.37 -1.24 3.31
CA LEU A 50 -18.39 -2.02 2.07
C LEU A 50 -19.34 -3.22 2.19
N LYS A 51 -19.25 -3.94 3.31
CA LYS A 51 -20.11 -5.10 3.58
C LYS A 51 -21.55 -4.71 3.90
N THR A 52 -21.75 -3.73 4.78
CA THR A 52 -23.08 -3.41 5.34
C THR A 52 -23.94 -2.54 4.43
N GLN A 53 -23.34 -1.59 3.70
CA GLN A 53 -24.07 -0.68 2.81
C GLN A 53 -24.17 -1.22 1.38
N PHE A 54 -23.11 -1.86 0.89
CA PHE A 54 -23.02 -2.27 -0.51
C PHE A 54 -23.15 -3.78 -0.71
N GLY A 55 -23.12 -4.58 0.37
CA GLY A 55 -23.18 -6.05 0.27
C GLY A 55 -22.02 -6.63 -0.53
N ARG A 56 -20.86 -5.96 -0.50
CA ARG A 56 -19.66 -6.34 -1.25
C ARG A 56 -18.58 -6.85 -0.32
N GLU A 57 -17.79 -7.78 -0.83
CA GLU A 57 -16.53 -8.18 -0.23
C GLU A 57 -15.41 -7.29 -0.78
N PRO A 58 -14.28 -7.16 -0.06
CA PRO A 58 -13.16 -6.29 -0.45
C PRO A 58 -12.26 -6.92 -1.52
N ASP A 59 -12.76 -7.80 -2.40
CA ASP A 59 -11.96 -8.59 -3.34
C ASP A 59 -11.78 -7.92 -4.72
N ASP A 60 -11.82 -8.70 -5.81
CA ASP A 60 -11.40 -8.28 -7.16
C ASP A 60 -12.36 -7.34 -7.90
N ASP A 61 -13.53 -7.05 -7.33
CA ASP A 61 -14.46 -6.06 -7.90
C ASP A 61 -14.36 -4.68 -7.22
N VAL A 62 -13.35 -4.46 -6.36
CA VAL A 62 -13.14 -3.21 -5.62
C VAL A 62 -11.74 -2.66 -5.88
N GLU A 63 -11.70 -1.41 -6.35
CA GLU A 63 -10.47 -0.64 -6.53
C GLU A 63 -10.10 0.11 -5.25
N TRP A 64 -8.86 -0.06 -4.79
CA TRP A 64 -8.34 0.57 -3.58
C TRP A 64 -7.25 1.58 -3.94
N LEU A 65 -7.52 2.86 -3.73
CA LEU A 65 -6.58 3.95 -4.00
C LEU A 65 -6.08 4.57 -2.69
N ASP A 66 -4.76 4.56 -2.51
CA ASP A 66 -4.05 5.38 -1.52
C ASP A 66 -3.30 6.51 -2.24
N PRO A 67 -3.87 7.72 -2.32
CA PRO A 67 -3.33 8.80 -3.16
C PRO A 67 -2.10 9.52 -2.55
N CYS A 68 -1.79 9.25 -1.27
CA CYS A 68 -0.71 9.87 -0.51
C CYS A 68 -0.09 8.84 0.46
N GLY A 69 0.44 7.75 -0.09
CA GLY A 69 0.67 6.55 0.71
C GLY A 69 1.89 6.56 1.62
N GLY A 70 2.81 7.53 1.49
CA GLY A 70 4.04 7.60 2.28
C GLY A 70 4.86 6.33 2.15
N THR A 71 5.05 5.59 3.26
CA THR A 71 5.74 4.29 3.27
C THR A 71 4.79 3.09 3.08
N GLY A 72 3.55 3.32 2.65
CA GLY A 72 2.55 2.31 2.29
C GLY A 72 1.75 1.75 3.47
N ILE A 73 1.62 2.48 4.59
CA ILE A 73 0.98 1.93 5.80
C ILE A 73 -0.49 1.55 5.58
N TYR A 74 -1.27 2.35 4.84
CA TYR A 74 -2.69 2.03 4.60
C TYR A 74 -2.84 0.78 3.76
N THR A 75 -2.14 0.68 2.62
CA THR A 75 -2.21 -0.51 1.75
C THR A 75 -1.68 -1.77 2.45
N ALA A 76 -0.61 -1.65 3.24
CA ALA A 76 -0.08 -2.77 4.03
C ALA A 76 -1.10 -3.25 5.07
N ARG A 77 -1.67 -2.32 5.84
CA ARG A 77 -2.66 -2.66 6.88
C ARG A 77 -3.95 -3.18 6.26
N LEU A 78 -4.37 -2.70 5.09
CA LEU A 78 -5.52 -3.22 4.37
C LEU A 78 -5.35 -4.73 4.11
N LEU A 79 -4.21 -5.13 3.53
CA LEU A 79 -3.94 -6.54 3.23
C LEU A 79 -3.84 -7.40 4.50
N GLN A 80 -3.29 -6.86 5.59
CA GLN A 80 -3.11 -7.57 6.86
C GLN A 80 -4.41 -7.70 7.67
N LEU A 81 -5.33 -6.75 7.55
CA LEU A 81 -6.59 -6.69 8.29
C LEU A 81 -7.75 -7.35 7.59
N VAL A 82 -7.71 -7.44 6.27
CA VAL A 82 -8.80 -8.05 5.51
C VAL A 82 -8.92 -9.53 5.87
N ASP A 83 -10.14 -9.97 6.17
CA ASP A 83 -10.46 -11.37 6.48
C ASP A 83 -10.79 -12.11 5.17
N LEU A 84 -9.75 -12.28 4.34
CA LEU A 84 -9.81 -13.02 3.09
C LEU A 84 -8.75 -14.13 3.10
N PRO A 85 -9.02 -15.27 2.43
CA PRO A 85 -8.00 -16.28 2.23
C PRO A 85 -6.89 -15.77 1.28
N PRO A 86 -5.67 -16.32 1.36
CA PRO A 86 -4.49 -15.87 0.60
C PRO A 86 -4.72 -15.61 -0.89
N GLU A 87 -5.46 -16.50 -1.56
CA GLU A 87 -5.76 -16.38 -2.99
C GLU A 87 -6.67 -15.20 -3.33
N ARG A 88 -7.60 -14.83 -2.44
CA ARG A 88 -8.45 -13.64 -2.63
C ARG A 88 -7.70 -12.36 -2.25
N LYS A 89 -6.81 -12.41 -1.26
CA LYS A 89 -5.89 -11.30 -0.96
C LYS A 89 -4.99 -10.97 -2.14
N LEU A 90 -4.47 -11.99 -2.83
CA LEU A 90 -3.66 -11.81 -4.04
C LEU A 90 -4.44 -11.07 -5.13
N LYS A 91 -5.69 -11.49 -5.40
CA LYS A 91 -6.54 -10.81 -6.38
C LYS A 91 -6.89 -9.38 -5.97
N MET A 92 -7.29 -9.17 -4.71
CA MET A 92 -7.51 -7.82 -4.15
C MET A 92 -6.29 -6.92 -4.34
N SER A 93 -5.08 -7.46 -4.12
CA SER A 93 -3.83 -6.69 -4.23
C SER A 93 -3.55 -6.19 -5.65
N ALA A 94 -4.07 -6.85 -6.68
CA ALA A 94 -3.98 -6.40 -8.08
C ALA A 94 -4.80 -5.12 -8.33
N ASN A 95 -5.83 -4.88 -7.51
CA ASN A 95 -6.66 -3.69 -7.56
C ASN A 95 -6.22 -2.59 -6.59
N CYS A 96 -5.11 -2.79 -5.87
CA CYS A 96 -4.55 -1.77 -5.00
C CYS A 96 -3.58 -0.89 -5.77
N VAL A 97 -3.81 0.42 -5.73
CA VAL A 97 -2.91 1.45 -6.23
C VAL A 97 -2.51 2.37 -5.08
N MET A 98 -1.22 2.59 -4.97
CA MET A 98 -0.65 3.58 -4.10
C MET A 98 0.08 4.63 -4.93
N ILE A 99 -0.10 5.91 -4.60
CA ILE A 99 0.64 7.03 -5.17
C ILE A 99 1.43 7.70 -4.06
N GLU A 100 2.68 8.09 -4.36
CA GLU A 100 3.51 8.89 -3.47
C GLU A 100 4.39 9.84 -4.27
N ILE A 101 4.51 11.09 -3.82
CA ILE A 101 5.28 12.12 -4.51
C ILE A 101 6.77 12.03 -4.18
N ASP A 102 7.14 11.61 -2.96
CA ASP A 102 8.53 11.46 -2.55
C ASP A 102 9.12 10.14 -3.08
N PRO A 103 10.16 10.17 -3.94
CA PRO A 103 10.72 8.96 -4.52
C PRO A 103 11.33 8.00 -3.50
N THR A 104 11.81 8.50 -2.36
CA THR A 104 12.40 7.67 -1.31
C THR A 104 11.31 6.93 -0.56
N ALA A 105 10.23 7.62 -0.19
CA ALA A 105 9.04 7.03 0.42
C ALA A 105 8.41 5.99 -0.51
N ALA A 106 8.24 6.32 -1.80
CA ALA A 106 7.71 5.40 -2.81
C ALA A 106 8.55 4.12 -2.94
N GLN A 107 9.89 4.23 -2.92
CA GLN A 107 10.76 3.05 -2.97
C GLN A 107 10.69 2.21 -1.68
N ILE A 108 10.59 2.85 -0.51
CA ILE A 108 10.35 2.16 0.76
C ILE A 108 9.01 1.43 0.74
N ALA A 109 7.96 2.09 0.23
CA ALA A 109 6.64 1.52 0.12
C ALA A 109 6.61 0.32 -0.82
N ALA A 110 7.21 0.41 -2.01
CA ALA A 110 7.30 -0.72 -2.94
C ALA A 110 7.95 -1.95 -2.28
N ASN A 111 9.06 -1.75 -1.57
CA ASN A 111 9.73 -2.82 -0.82
C ASN A 111 8.86 -3.38 0.31
N ASN A 112 8.21 -2.50 1.08
CA ASN A 112 7.33 -2.91 2.18
C ASN A 112 6.13 -3.71 1.67
N LEU A 113 5.41 -3.19 0.69
CA LEU A 113 4.20 -3.81 0.14
C LEU A 113 4.49 -5.14 -0.53
N ALA A 114 5.63 -5.27 -1.21
CA ALA A 114 6.06 -6.54 -1.78
C ALA A 114 6.33 -7.61 -0.70
N GLN A 115 6.90 -7.22 0.44
CA GLN A 115 7.09 -8.11 1.59
C GLN A 115 5.74 -8.48 2.23
N VAL A 116 4.85 -7.49 2.45
CA VAL A 116 3.52 -7.73 3.03
C VAL A 116 2.68 -8.64 2.12
N LEU A 117 2.75 -8.46 0.80
CA LEU A 117 2.11 -9.34 -0.16
C LEU A 117 2.60 -10.78 0.00
N PHE A 118 3.91 -10.99 0.05
CA PHE A 118 4.49 -12.32 0.24
C PHE A 118 4.09 -12.95 1.58
N GLU A 119 4.09 -12.19 2.68
CA GLU A 119 3.70 -12.66 4.01
C GLU A 119 2.22 -13.08 4.07
N GLU A 120 1.33 -12.34 3.40
CA GLU A 120 -0.12 -12.58 3.45
C GLU A 120 -0.62 -13.57 2.38
N THR A 121 0.18 -13.83 1.33
CA THR A 121 -0.24 -14.66 0.18
C THR A 121 0.70 -15.82 -0.16
N GLY A 122 1.95 -15.79 0.28
CA GLY A 122 3.01 -16.70 -0.15
C GLY A 122 3.54 -16.44 -1.56
N VAL A 123 3.06 -15.40 -2.25
CA VAL A 123 3.41 -15.09 -3.64
C VAL A 123 4.41 -13.94 -3.71
N VAL A 124 5.48 -14.15 -4.48
CA VAL A 124 6.43 -13.10 -4.82
C VAL A 124 5.80 -12.23 -5.91
N GLY A 125 5.61 -10.95 -5.61
CA GLY A 125 5.05 -9.97 -6.53
C GLY A 125 5.19 -8.55 -5.98
N ALA A 126 4.49 -7.62 -6.63
CA ALA A 126 4.45 -6.22 -6.22
C ALA A 126 3.01 -5.68 -6.27
N ILE A 127 2.72 -4.75 -5.36
CA ILE A 127 1.54 -3.89 -5.42
C ILE A 127 1.91 -2.65 -6.24
N ARG A 128 0.96 -2.11 -7.01
CA ARG A 128 1.18 -0.95 -7.87
C ARG A 128 1.48 0.30 -7.04
N VAL A 129 2.75 0.74 -7.05
CA VAL A 129 3.19 2.01 -6.47
C VAL A 129 3.59 2.95 -7.60
N ILE A 130 2.97 4.12 -7.68
CA ILE A 130 3.25 5.15 -8.70
C ILE A 130 3.91 6.34 -8.01
N CYS A 131 5.09 6.74 -8.49
CA CYS A 131 5.81 7.90 -7.95
C CYS A 131 5.46 9.16 -8.75
N THR A 132 4.49 9.95 -8.29
CA THR A 132 4.04 11.16 -8.99
C THR A 132 3.31 12.12 -8.03
N ASP A 133 3.11 13.35 -8.47
CA ASP A 133 2.23 14.31 -7.79
C ASP A 133 0.78 14.04 -8.19
N THR A 134 -0.01 13.51 -7.27
CA THR A 134 -1.44 13.21 -7.47
C THR A 134 -2.24 14.45 -7.90
N LEU A 135 -1.86 15.65 -7.45
CA LEU A 135 -2.57 16.90 -7.76
C LEU A 135 -2.28 17.42 -9.18
N ASN A 136 -1.24 16.89 -9.82
CA ASN A 136 -0.84 17.25 -11.19
C ASN A 136 -1.07 16.11 -12.19
N LEU A 137 -1.75 15.04 -11.79
CA LEU A 137 -2.22 13.99 -12.70
C LEU A 137 -3.40 14.49 -13.52
N ASP A 138 -3.47 14.04 -14.78
CA ASP A 138 -4.69 14.20 -15.57
C ASP A 138 -5.84 13.45 -14.86
N PRO A 139 -6.96 14.11 -14.53
CA PRO A 139 -8.10 13.48 -13.86
C PRO A 139 -8.65 12.24 -14.58
N ASP A 140 -8.44 12.16 -15.90
CA ASP A 140 -8.87 11.04 -16.73
C ASP A 140 -7.80 9.93 -16.84
N THR A 141 -6.70 10.04 -16.07
CA THR A 141 -5.67 8.99 -16.01
C THR A 141 -6.26 7.72 -15.41
N ASP A 142 -6.37 6.67 -16.22
CA ASP A 142 -6.58 5.32 -15.73
C ASP A 142 -5.33 4.86 -14.94
N LEU A 143 -5.45 4.76 -13.61
CA LEU A 143 -4.36 4.36 -12.73
C LEU A 143 -4.07 2.84 -12.75
N TRP A 144 -4.97 2.04 -13.32
CA TRP A 144 -4.87 0.58 -13.38
C TRP A 144 -4.35 0.06 -14.72
N ARG A 145 -4.22 0.91 -15.75
CA ARG A 145 -3.63 0.54 -17.04
C ARG A 145 -2.21 -0.05 -16.90
N SER A 146 -1.87 -1.04 -17.72
CA SER A 146 -0.64 -1.82 -17.58
C SER A 146 0.65 -1.08 -17.94
N ASP A 147 0.58 0.02 -18.69
CA ASP A 147 1.72 0.78 -19.21
C ASP A 147 2.14 1.98 -18.35
N LEU A 148 1.48 2.23 -17.22
CA LEU A 148 1.94 3.25 -16.27
C LEU A 148 3.27 2.85 -15.62
N PRO A 149 4.26 3.75 -15.55
CA PRO A 149 5.47 3.51 -14.79
C PRO A 149 5.16 3.26 -13.31
N VAL A 150 5.72 2.18 -12.77
CA VAL A 150 5.59 1.78 -11.36
C VAL A 150 6.96 1.67 -10.70
N VAL A 151 7.00 1.90 -9.39
CA VAL A 151 8.18 1.68 -8.57
C VAL A 151 8.29 0.20 -8.24
N LEU A 152 9.36 -0.45 -8.69
CA LEU A 152 9.59 -1.87 -8.43
C LEU A 152 10.35 -2.06 -7.11
N PRO A 153 10.01 -3.08 -6.29
CA PRO A 153 10.81 -3.45 -5.13
C PRO A 153 12.22 -3.90 -5.54
N THR A 154 13.22 -3.45 -4.79
CA THR A 154 14.64 -3.75 -5.01
C THR A 154 15.13 -4.98 -4.22
N ASN A 155 14.37 -5.41 -3.21
CA ASN A 155 14.82 -6.39 -2.23
C ASN A 155 14.34 -7.83 -2.52
N GLN A 156 13.89 -8.12 -3.75
CA GLN A 156 13.45 -9.46 -4.15
C GLN A 156 14.52 -10.18 -4.99
N PRO A 157 14.69 -11.51 -4.84
CA PRO A 157 15.69 -12.26 -5.59
C PRO A 157 15.44 -12.15 -7.10
N ALA A 158 16.52 -11.97 -7.87
CA ALA A 158 16.53 -11.66 -9.31
C ALA A 158 15.99 -12.77 -10.26
N GLN A 159 15.11 -13.66 -9.80
CA GLN A 159 14.71 -14.86 -10.56
C GLN A 159 13.24 -15.29 -10.48
N ALA A 160 12.34 -14.48 -9.95
CA ALA A 160 10.90 -14.69 -10.14
C ALA A 160 10.41 -13.67 -11.18
N GLY A 161 9.83 -14.14 -12.29
CA GLY A 161 9.17 -13.26 -13.24
C GLY A 161 8.20 -12.36 -12.49
N PHE A 162 8.41 -11.04 -12.59
CA PHE A 162 7.56 -10.05 -11.96
C PHE A 162 6.16 -10.16 -12.58
N LEU A 163 5.26 -10.84 -11.91
CA LEU A 163 3.85 -10.83 -12.26
C LEU A 163 3.25 -9.61 -11.59
N MET A 164 3.29 -8.48 -12.31
CA MET A 164 2.26 -7.46 -12.12
C MET A 164 0.95 -8.11 -12.57
N TYR A 165 0.09 -8.45 -11.63
CA TYR A 165 -1.20 -9.04 -11.97
C TYR A 165 -2.00 -7.99 -12.73
N GLU A 166 -2.45 -8.34 -13.94
CA GLU A 166 -3.30 -7.48 -14.74
C GLU A 166 -4.67 -7.35 -14.03
N CYS A 167 -5.09 -6.11 -13.81
CA CYS A 167 -6.47 -5.79 -13.44
C CYS A 167 -7.38 -6.23 -14.60
N LYS A 168 -8.50 -6.89 -14.28
CA LYS A 168 -9.50 -7.28 -15.28
C LYS A 168 -10.53 -6.19 -15.50
#